data_AF-A0A060BKM2-F1
#
_entry.id   AF-A0A060BKM2-F1
#
_cell.length_a   1.000
_cell.length_b   1.000
_cell.length_c   1.000
_cell.angle_alpha   90.00
_cell.angle_beta   90.00
_cell.angle_gamma   90.00
#
_symmetry.space_group_name_H-M   'P 1'
#
loop_
_entity.id
_entity.type
_entity.pdbx_description
1 polymer ?
#
loop_
_entity_poly.entity_id
_entity_poly.type
_entity_poly.pdbx_seq_one_letter_code
_entity_poly.pdbx_strand_id
1 'polypeptide(L)'
;QGDDLRNEFDHIAACVKHFAAYGAPVGGRDYNTVNMSERELRDMYLPAYRAALDAGAKTVMTSFNTVDGIPSTGNKHLLRDILRGEWGFDGVVISDFAAIAELVAHGVAGDDADAAKLAIEAGVDIDMMSVAYQRQLKNLVASGKVRESL
;
A
#
# COMPACT_ATOMS: atom_id res chain seq x y z
N GLN A 1 10.75 6.27 17.01
CA GLN A 1 9.38 6.78 17.28
C GLN A 1 8.92 6.49 18.72
N GLY A 2 9.82 6.09 19.64
CA GLY A 2 9.44 5.69 21.00
C GLY A 2 8.72 4.34 21.07
N ASP A 3 8.42 3.94 22.29
CA ASP A 3 7.65 2.72 22.59
C ASP A 3 6.17 3.05 22.87
N ASP A 4 5.85 4.30 23.25
CA ASP A 4 4.50 4.73 23.60
C ASP A 4 4.07 6.03 22.91
N LEU A 5 3.58 5.89 21.67
CA LEU A 5 3.03 7.00 20.89
C LEU A 5 1.75 7.64 21.48
N ARG A 6 1.14 7.04 22.52
CA ARG A 6 -0.07 7.58 23.14
C ARG A 6 0.27 8.57 24.26
N ASN A 7 1.35 8.32 25.00
CA ASN A 7 1.69 9.09 26.19
C ASN A 7 3.02 9.86 26.07
N GLU A 8 3.88 9.56 25.09
CA GLU A 8 5.13 10.28 24.81
C GLU A 8 4.91 11.31 23.69
N PHE A 9 4.89 12.61 24.04
CA PHE A 9 4.49 13.69 23.14
C PHE A 9 5.65 14.36 22.38
N ASP A 10 6.89 13.95 22.62
CA ASP A 10 8.10 14.39 21.92
C ASP A 10 8.53 13.40 20.83
N HIS A 11 7.67 12.44 20.51
CA HIS A 11 7.87 11.44 19.47
C HIS A 11 6.78 11.49 18.41
N ILE A 12 7.13 11.06 17.20
CA ILE A 12 6.22 10.98 16.06
C ILE A 12 6.28 9.57 15.44
N ALA A 13 5.15 9.10 14.93
CA ALA A 13 5.08 7.86 14.18
C ALA A 13 5.87 7.98 12.87
N ALA A 14 6.69 6.97 12.56
CA ALA A 14 7.38 6.89 11.28
C ALA A 14 6.48 6.23 10.23
N CYS A 15 6.51 6.78 9.01
CA CYS A 15 5.88 6.21 7.83
C CYS A 15 6.94 5.74 6.85
N VAL A 16 7.10 4.43 6.72
CA VAL A 16 8.05 3.81 5.79
C VAL A 16 7.49 3.95 4.38
N LYS A 17 8.29 4.47 3.45
CA LYS A 17 7.85 4.71 2.07
C LYS A 17 8.97 4.53 1.05
N HIS A 18 8.69 4.27 -0.22
CA HIS A 18 7.37 3.93 -0.80
C HIS A 18 7.36 2.42 -1.06
N PHE A 19 6.39 1.70 -0.50
CA PHE A 19 6.33 0.23 -0.53
C PHE A 19 5.64 -0.25 -1.81
N ALA A 20 6.34 -0.83 -2.80
CA ALA A 20 7.77 -1.17 -2.81
C ALA A 20 8.45 -1.00 -4.17
N ALA A 21 9.79 -1.04 -4.14
CA ALA A 21 10.69 -1.01 -5.30
C ALA A 21 10.57 0.26 -6.19
N TYR A 22 9.97 1.32 -5.66
CA TYR A 22 9.70 2.57 -6.42
C TYR A 22 10.95 3.23 -7.01
N GLY A 23 12.14 2.93 -6.49
CA GLY A 23 13.42 3.42 -7.03
C GLY A 23 13.93 2.69 -8.27
N ALA A 24 13.21 1.67 -8.79
CA ALA A 24 13.61 0.88 -9.95
C ALA A 24 12.77 1.10 -11.24
N PRO A 25 12.24 2.31 -11.53
CA PRO A 25 11.37 2.48 -12.68
C PRO A 25 12.17 2.31 -13.97
N VAL A 26 11.56 1.64 -14.96
CA VAL A 26 12.18 1.43 -16.26
C VAL A 26 12.56 2.77 -16.89
N GLY A 27 13.86 2.92 -17.19
CA GLY A 27 14.41 4.13 -17.80
C GLY A 27 14.47 5.34 -16.88
N GLY A 28 14.40 5.17 -15.55
CA GLY A 28 14.58 6.25 -14.57
C GLY A 28 13.48 7.32 -14.60
N ARG A 29 12.33 7.01 -15.20
CA ARG A 29 11.18 7.91 -15.27
C ARG A 29 10.31 7.73 -14.05
N ASP A 30 10.00 8.82 -13.38
CA ASP A 30 9.11 8.81 -12.23
C ASP A 30 7.76 8.14 -12.56
N TYR A 31 7.13 7.47 -11.58
CA TYR A 31 5.87 6.70 -11.68
C TYR A 31 5.88 5.50 -12.64
N ASN A 32 6.94 5.31 -13.43
CA ASN A 32 6.92 4.32 -14.50
C ASN A 32 7.02 2.87 -13.96
N THR A 33 6.71 1.90 -14.82
CA THR A 33 6.75 0.47 -14.55
C THR A 33 8.01 0.04 -13.80
N VAL A 34 7.83 -0.77 -12.75
CA VAL A 34 8.90 -1.57 -12.15
C VAL A 34 8.62 -3.04 -12.48
N ASN A 35 9.63 -3.73 -12.99
CA ASN A 35 9.54 -5.14 -13.33
C ASN A 35 10.84 -5.84 -12.98
N MET A 36 10.74 -6.89 -12.17
CA MET A 36 11.88 -7.67 -11.69
C MET A 36 11.38 -9.03 -11.21
N SER A 37 12.29 -10.00 -11.08
CA SER A 37 11.93 -11.28 -10.49
C SER A 37 11.57 -11.13 -9.01
N GLU A 38 10.71 -12.01 -8.49
CA GLU A 38 10.39 -12.03 -7.05
C GLU A 38 11.65 -12.22 -6.19
N ARG A 39 12.62 -13.01 -6.66
CA ARG A 39 13.91 -13.17 -5.98
C ARG A 39 14.63 -11.84 -5.85
N GLU A 40 14.76 -11.09 -6.94
CA GLU A 40 15.42 -9.79 -6.93
C GLU A 40 14.70 -8.79 -6.04
N LEU A 41 13.36 -8.75 -6.12
CA LEU A 41 12.52 -7.95 -5.23
C LEU A 41 12.86 -8.25 -3.76
N ARG A 42 12.84 -9.53 -3.37
CA ARG A 42 13.06 -9.98 -1.99
C ARG A 42 14.49 -9.76 -1.50
N ASP A 43 15.48 -10.09 -2.32
CA ASP A 43 16.89 -10.07 -1.93
C ASP A 43 17.45 -8.64 -1.91
N MET A 44 16.99 -7.77 -2.81
CA MET A 44 17.62 -6.47 -3.06
C MET A 44 16.75 -5.27 -2.66
N TYR A 45 15.43 -5.34 -2.89
CA TYR A 45 14.56 -4.17 -2.76
C TYR A 45 13.73 -4.15 -1.47
N LEU A 46 13.32 -5.32 -0.98
CA LEU A 46 12.54 -5.44 0.25
C LEU A 46 13.29 -5.27 1.60
N PRO A 47 14.60 -5.58 1.74
CA PRO A 47 15.25 -5.65 3.05
C PRO A 47 15.21 -4.35 3.86
N ALA A 48 15.31 -3.19 3.22
CA ALA A 48 15.31 -1.91 3.94
C ALA A 48 13.95 -1.59 4.56
N TYR A 49 12.85 -1.92 3.87
CA TYR A 49 11.51 -1.77 4.44
C TYR A 49 11.33 -2.71 5.63
N ARG A 50 11.76 -3.98 5.48
CA ARG A 50 11.69 -4.97 6.56
C ARG A 50 12.46 -4.51 7.79
N ALA A 51 13.69 -4.00 7.61
CA ALA A 51 14.50 -3.49 8.71
C ALA A 51 13.83 -2.31 9.45
N ALA A 52 13.16 -1.41 8.72
CA ALA A 52 12.43 -0.29 9.33
C ALA A 52 11.19 -0.77 10.13
N LEU A 53 10.53 -1.82 9.65
CA LEU A 53 9.41 -2.45 10.35
C LEU A 53 9.86 -3.23 11.59
N ASP A 54 10.96 -3.98 11.49
CA ASP A 54 11.57 -4.66 12.64
C ASP A 54 12.08 -3.67 13.69
N ALA A 55 12.45 -2.44 13.27
CA ALA A 55 12.75 -1.31 14.16
C ALA A 55 11.49 -0.63 14.74
N GLY A 56 10.30 -1.13 14.42
CA GLY A 56 9.04 -0.76 15.05
C GLY A 56 8.23 0.32 14.34
N ALA A 57 8.54 0.69 13.09
CA ALA A 57 7.75 1.69 12.34
C ALA A 57 6.25 1.38 12.36
N LYS A 58 5.39 2.38 12.63
CA LYS A 58 3.93 2.16 12.78
C LYS A 58 3.15 2.19 11.49
N THR A 59 3.66 2.85 10.45
CA THR A 59 2.90 3.01 9.21
C THR A 59 3.76 2.75 7.98
N VAL A 60 3.09 2.33 6.91
CA VAL A 60 3.68 2.07 5.59
C VAL A 60 2.87 2.81 4.55
N MET A 61 3.54 3.52 3.64
CA MET A 61 2.93 4.14 2.48
C MET A 61 3.13 3.27 1.24
N THR A 62 2.06 3.02 0.48
CA THR A 62 2.16 2.31 -0.81
C THR A 62 3.00 3.12 -1.82
N SER A 63 3.42 2.50 -2.91
CA SER A 63 4.06 3.20 -4.03
C SER A 63 3.12 3.35 -5.23
N PHE A 64 3.49 4.25 -6.14
CA PHE A 64 2.75 4.50 -7.38
C PHE A 64 3.00 3.43 -8.46
N ASN A 65 4.19 2.84 -8.50
CA ASN A 65 4.57 1.92 -9.56
C ASN A 65 3.78 0.61 -9.53
N THR A 66 3.80 -0.09 -10.66
CA THR A 66 3.52 -1.52 -10.70
C THR A 66 4.69 -2.32 -10.14
N VAL A 67 4.41 -3.44 -9.47
CA VAL A 67 5.39 -4.48 -9.14
C VAL A 67 4.87 -5.76 -9.79
N ASP A 68 5.64 -6.31 -10.73
CA ASP A 68 5.23 -7.46 -11.56
C ASP A 68 3.88 -7.22 -12.27
N GLY A 69 3.71 -6.01 -12.82
CA GLY A 69 2.51 -5.62 -13.56
C GLY A 69 1.30 -5.19 -12.71
N ILE A 70 1.33 -5.33 -11.39
CA ILE A 70 0.23 -4.96 -10.49
C ILE A 70 0.58 -3.69 -9.71
N PRO A 71 -0.21 -2.60 -9.76
CA PRO A 71 0.03 -1.39 -8.96
C PRO A 71 0.10 -1.71 -7.47
N SER A 72 1.13 -1.21 -6.75
CA SER A 72 1.36 -1.58 -5.34
C SER A 72 0.14 -1.36 -4.44
N THR A 73 -0.61 -0.27 -4.66
CA THR A 73 -1.85 0.06 -3.90
C THR A 73 -2.95 -1.00 -4.04
N GLY A 74 -3.01 -1.73 -5.15
CA GLY A 74 -3.98 -2.82 -5.39
C GLY A 74 -3.37 -4.22 -5.23
N ASN A 75 -2.12 -4.33 -4.77
CA ASN A 75 -1.37 -5.58 -4.81
C ASN A 75 -1.53 -6.39 -3.51
N LYS A 76 -2.43 -7.38 -3.52
CA LYS A 76 -2.65 -8.32 -2.40
C LYS A 76 -1.41 -9.14 -2.06
N HIS A 77 -0.64 -9.56 -3.04
CA HIS A 77 0.56 -10.35 -2.78
C HIS A 77 1.58 -9.52 -1.98
N LEU A 78 1.79 -8.27 -2.37
CA LEU A 78 2.70 -7.36 -1.68
C LEU A 78 2.19 -6.98 -0.27
N LEU A 79 0.92 -6.58 -0.16
CA LEU A 79 0.38 -5.98 1.07
C LEU A 79 -0.21 -7.01 2.05
N ARG A 80 -0.88 -8.06 1.57
CA ARG A 80 -1.42 -9.12 2.44
C ARG A 80 -0.41 -10.24 2.66
N ASP A 81 0.10 -10.84 1.59
CA ASP A 81 0.92 -12.05 1.73
C ASP A 81 2.28 -11.72 2.33
N ILE A 82 3.03 -10.77 1.76
CA ILE A 82 4.36 -10.40 2.23
C ILE A 82 4.30 -9.52 3.48
N LEU A 83 3.72 -8.32 3.37
CA LEU A 83 3.79 -7.33 4.45
C LEU A 83 3.07 -7.79 5.72
N ARG A 84 1.82 -8.24 5.61
CA ARG A 84 1.04 -8.67 6.79
C ARG A 84 1.24 -10.15 7.14
N GLY A 85 1.30 -11.03 6.14
CA GLY A 85 1.41 -12.47 6.34
C GLY A 85 2.80 -12.92 6.76
N GLU A 86 3.79 -12.75 5.90
CA GLU A 86 5.16 -13.18 6.17
C GLU A 86 5.86 -12.31 7.21
N TRP A 87 5.62 -10.99 7.19
CA TRP A 87 6.32 -10.07 8.09
C TRP A 87 5.55 -9.73 9.36
N GLY A 88 4.27 -10.09 9.43
CA GLY A 88 3.46 -9.85 10.63
C GLY A 88 3.17 -8.37 10.90
N PHE A 89 3.28 -7.48 9.89
CA PHE A 89 2.99 -6.07 10.09
C PHE A 89 1.50 -5.84 10.37
N ASP A 90 1.20 -5.29 11.54
CA ASP A 90 -0.15 -5.01 12.03
C ASP A 90 -0.49 -3.51 12.07
N GLY A 91 0.45 -2.66 11.65
CA GLY A 91 0.27 -1.22 11.58
C GLY A 91 -0.60 -0.76 10.42
N VAL A 92 -0.64 0.57 10.24
CA VAL A 92 -1.50 1.24 9.26
C VAL A 92 -0.80 1.31 7.91
N VAL A 93 -1.49 0.87 6.86
CA VAL A 93 -1.09 1.07 5.46
C VAL A 93 -1.85 2.27 4.90
N ILE A 94 -1.14 3.30 4.49
CA ILE A 94 -1.71 4.49 3.85
C ILE A 94 -1.41 4.46 2.36
N SER A 95 -2.37 4.82 1.51
CA SER A 95 -2.07 5.02 0.09
C SER A 95 -1.11 6.21 -0.07
N ASP A 96 -0.29 6.20 -1.11
CA ASP A 96 0.30 7.46 -1.57
C ASP A 96 -0.81 8.39 -2.12
N PHE A 97 -0.45 9.64 -2.42
CA PHE A 97 -1.37 10.68 -2.84
C PHE A 97 -2.21 10.23 -4.05
N ALA A 98 -3.52 10.13 -3.88
CA ALA A 98 -4.48 9.71 -4.89
C ALA A 98 -4.27 8.28 -5.47
N ALA A 99 -3.35 7.49 -4.92
CA ALA A 99 -2.92 6.23 -5.53
C ALA A 99 -4.04 5.16 -5.65
N ILE A 100 -5.13 5.29 -4.89
CA ILE A 100 -6.32 4.44 -5.06
C ILE A 100 -7.04 4.81 -6.38
N ALA A 101 -7.34 6.09 -6.62
CA ALA A 101 -7.97 6.51 -7.88
C ALA A 101 -7.07 6.23 -9.10
N GLU A 102 -5.74 6.30 -8.93
CA GLU A 102 -4.79 5.99 -10.00
C GLU A 102 -4.82 4.52 -10.44
N LEU A 103 -5.44 3.61 -9.68
CA LEU A 103 -5.71 2.24 -10.16
C LEU A 103 -6.52 2.24 -11.46
N VAL A 104 -7.38 3.25 -11.67
CA VAL A 104 -8.11 3.47 -12.92
C VAL A 104 -7.15 3.89 -14.04
N ALA A 105 -6.22 4.80 -13.75
CA ALA A 105 -5.20 5.26 -14.71
C ALA A 105 -4.22 4.15 -15.11
N HIS A 106 -3.88 3.26 -14.18
CA HIS A 106 -3.12 2.04 -14.46
C HIS A 106 -3.90 0.99 -15.25
N GLY A 107 -5.22 1.17 -15.45
CA GLY A 107 -6.07 0.27 -16.22
C GLY A 107 -6.42 -1.04 -15.49
N VAL A 108 -6.23 -1.11 -14.17
CA VAL A 108 -6.59 -2.29 -13.36
C VAL A 108 -7.96 -2.17 -12.69
N ALA A 109 -8.51 -0.96 -12.63
CA ALA A 109 -9.86 -0.69 -12.13
C ALA A 109 -10.72 -0.01 -13.20
N GLY A 110 -12.00 -0.39 -13.28
CA GLY A 110 -12.95 0.24 -14.21
C GLY A 110 -13.43 1.63 -13.79
N ASP A 111 -13.51 1.89 -12.49
CA ASP A 111 -13.98 3.14 -11.88
C ASP A 111 -13.51 3.25 -10.41
N ASP A 112 -13.90 4.34 -9.73
CA ASP A 112 -13.57 4.57 -8.32
C ASP A 112 -14.10 3.48 -7.38
N ALA A 113 -15.22 2.82 -7.72
CA ALA A 113 -15.80 1.77 -6.88
C ALA A 113 -14.99 0.48 -6.98
N ASP A 114 -14.55 0.13 -8.18
CA ASP A 114 -13.62 -0.98 -8.40
C ASP A 114 -12.25 -0.70 -7.76
N ALA A 115 -11.73 0.52 -7.92
CA ALA A 115 -10.49 0.96 -7.29
C ALA A 115 -10.55 0.87 -5.75
N ALA A 116 -11.63 1.37 -5.14
CA ALA A 116 -11.86 1.27 -3.70
C ALA A 116 -11.89 -0.20 -3.23
N LYS A 117 -12.59 -1.06 -3.97
CA LYS A 117 -12.66 -2.50 -3.68
C LYS A 117 -11.28 -3.16 -3.76
N LEU A 118 -10.51 -2.91 -4.81
CA LEU A 118 -9.18 -3.50 -4.98
C LEU A 118 -8.23 -3.07 -3.85
N ALA A 119 -8.21 -1.78 -3.51
CA ALA A 119 -7.33 -1.26 -2.47
C ALA A 119 -7.67 -1.80 -1.08
N ILE A 120 -8.95 -1.83 -0.69
CA ILE A 120 -9.34 -2.29 0.66
C ILE A 120 -9.10 -3.81 0.81
N GLU A 121 -9.37 -4.58 -0.26
CA GLU A 121 -9.06 -6.00 -0.26
C GLU A 121 -7.54 -6.26 -0.26
N ALA A 122 -6.74 -5.41 -0.89
CA ALA A 122 -5.28 -5.44 -0.80
C ALA A 122 -4.75 -5.04 0.60
N GLY A 123 -5.51 -4.28 1.37
CA GLY A 123 -5.18 -3.94 2.76
C GLY A 123 -4.57 -2.57 2.97
N VAL A 124 -4.97 -1.63 2.11
CA VAL A 124 -4.79 -0.20 2.33
C VAL A 124 -5.87 0.30 3.30
N ASP A 125 -5.46 0.94 4.38
CA ASP A 125 -6.34 1.36 5.48
C ASP A 125 -6.74 2.84 5.36
N ILE A 126 -5.88 3.68 4.78
CA ILE A 126 -6.13 5.10 4.58
C ILE A 126 -6.05 5.47 3.10
N ASP A 127 -7.13 6.07 2.60
CA ASP A 127 -7.22 6.73 1.30
C ASP A 127 -6.69 8.16 1.39
N MET A 128 -5.48 8.40 0.89
CA MET A 128 -4.90 9.74 0.84
C MET A 128 -5.42 10.49 -0.38
N MET A 129 -6.36 11.41 -0.15
CA MET A 129 -6.79 12.44 -1.12
C MET A 129 -7.44 11.95 -2.43
N SER A 130 -7.77 10.65 -2.59
CA SER A 130 -8.49 10.17 -3.78
C SER A 130 -10.02 10.26 -3.66
N VAL A 131 -10.54 10.27 -2.42
CA VAL A 131 -11.97 10.23 -2.04
C VAL A 131 -12.75 8.98 -2.50
N ALA A 132 -12.08 7.96 -3.02
CA ALA A 132 -12.68 6.70 -3.45
C ALA A 132 -13.33 5.96 -2.27
N TYR A 133 -12.65 5.85 -1.13
CA TYR A 133 -13.21 5.16 0.04
C TYR A 133 -14.44 5.88 0.59
N GLN A 134 -14.33 7.20 0.78
CA GLN A 134 -15.41 8.04 1.29
C GLN A 134 -16.68 7.90 0.46
N ARG A 135 -16.55 7.82 -0.87
CA ARG A 135 -17.68 7.77 -1.80
C ARG A 135 -18.25 6.37 -1.98
N GLN A 136 -17.41 5.33 -1.92
CA GLN A 136 -17.77 4.01 -2.44
C GLN A 136 -17.93 2.91 -1.38
N LEU A 137 -17.20 2.94 -0.26
CA LEU A 137 -17.18 1.80 0.68
C LEU A 137 -18.56 1.47 1.25
N LYS A 138 -19.37 2.47 1.60
CA LYS A 138 -20.74 2.26 2.09
C LYS A 138 -21.58 1.43 1.10
N ASN A 139 -21.52 1.77 -0.19
CA ASN A 139 -22.29 1.08 -1.23
C ASN A 139 -21.73 -0.32 -1.51
N LEU A 140 -20.39 -0.46 -1.47
CA LEU A 140 -19.73 -1.75 -1.67
C LEU A 140 -20.05 -2.75 -0.57
N VAL A 141 -20.09 -2.30 0.69
CA VAL A 141 -20.50 -3.14 1.83
C VAL A 141 -21.99 -3.47 1.75
N ALA A 142 -22.86 -2.48 1.50
CA ALA A 142 -24.30 -2.70 1.40
C ALA A 142 -24.70 -3.66 0.27
N SER A 143 -23.93 -3.69 -0.82
CA SER A 143 -24.14 -4.61 -1.95
C SER A 143 -23.45 -5.97 -1.78
N GLY A 144 -22.74 -6.20 -0.67
CA GLY A 144 -22.02 -7.44 -0.41
C GLY A 144 -20.76 -7.66 -1.25
N LYS A 145 -20.30 -6.62 -1.98
CA LYS A 145 -19.08 -6.68 -2.81
C LYS A 145 -17.80 -6.56 -1.98
N VAL A 146 -17.87 -5.93 -0.81
CA VAL A 146 -16.80 -5.83 0.19
C VAL A 146 -17.34 -6.30 1.53
N ARG A 147 -16.54 -7.04 2.29
CA ARG A 147 -16.91 -7.47 3.65
C ARG A 147 -16.71 -6.30 4.61
N GLU A 148 -17.67 -6.06 5.50
CA GLU A 148 -17.58 -5.03 6.55
C GLU A 148 -16.43 -5.27 7.54
N SER A 149 -15.94 -6.52 7.65
CA SER A 149 -14.83 -6.88 8.53
C SER A 149 -13.44 -6.48 8.00
N LEU A 150 -13.36 -5.95 6.78
CA LEU A 150 -12.14 -5.42 6.19
C LEU A 150 -12.03 -3.93 6.52
#